data_AF-A0A2K4UV11-F1
#
_entry.id   AF-A0A2K4UV11-F1
#
_cell.length_a   1.000
_cell.length_b   1.000
_cell.length_c   1.000
_cell.angle_alpha   90.00
_cell.angle_beta   90.00
_cell.angle_gamma   90.00
#
_symmetry.space_group_name_H-M   'P 1'
#
loop_
_entity.id
_entity.type
_entity.pdbx_description
1 polymer ?
#
loop_
_entity_poly.entity_id
_entity_poly.type
_entity_poly.pdbx_seq_one_letter_code
_entity_poly.pdbx_strand_id
1 'polypeptide(L)'
;MIEWWICLNMPPDEVEKITTFRKLTPAQKSLMLSARKESGKYTEGVVLSKSMEVLFRAVPPSLLLALAMTEPEEKKQRYDLMQSLGVDELGAAMAIAHDLDRLRGIEPTTITFPASPLENLA
;
A
#
# COMPACT_ATOMS: atom_id res chain seq x y z
N MET A 1 15.76 -8.88 22.48
CA MET A 1 14.53 -8.14 22.83
C MET A 1 14.24 -7.22 21.66
N ILE A 2 13.12 -7.39 20.96
CA ILE A 2 12.76 -6.51 19.84
C ILE A 2 12.17 -5.22 20.41
N GLU A 3 12.71 -4.08 19.99
CA GLU A 3 12.31 -2.76 20.51
C GLU A 3 10.97 -2.28 19.95
N TRP A 4 10.74 -2.52 18.66
CA TRP A 4 9.56 -2.07 17.92
C TRP A 4 8.92 -3.23 17.15
N TRP A 5 7.61 -3.38 17.27
CA TRP A 5 6.81 -4.28 16.44
C TRP A 5 5.93 -3.45 15.54
N ILE A 6 6.03 -3.69 14.23
CA ILE A 6 5.12 -3.12 13.24
C ILE A 6 4.26 -4.26 12.72
N CYS A 7 2.97 -4.17 13.01
CA CYS A 7 1.98 -5.18 12.73
C CYS A 7 1.01 -4.60 11.70
N LEU A 8 1.03 -5.10 10.47
CA LEU A 8 0.06 -4.68 9.45
C LEU A 8 -1.30 -5.35 9.70
N ASN A 9 -2.23 -5.21 8.75
CA ASN A 9 -3.54 -5.85 8.81
C ASN A 9 -3.41 -7.39 8.85
N MET A 10 -3.36 -7.95 10.05
CA MET A 10 -3.20 -9.38 10.31
C MET A 10 -4.55 -10.02 10.63
N PRO A 11 -4.85 -11.21 10.09
CA PRO A 11 -6.03 -11.97 10.47
C PRO A 11 -5.95 -12.42 11.95
N PRO A 12 -7.10 -12.75 12.58
CA PRO A 12 -7.15 -13.08 14.00
C PRO A 12 -6.24 -14.23 14.43
N ASP A 13 -6.04 -15.23 13.58
CA ASP A 13 -5.16 -16.37 13.86
C ASP A 13 -3.68 -15.97 13.90
N GLU A 14 -3.26 -14.98 13.11
CA GLU A 14 -1.90 -14.43 13.15
C GLU A 14 -1.66 -13.58 14.40
N VAL A 15 -2.67 -12.83 14.86
CA VAL A 15 -2.59 -12.09 16.13
C VAL A 15 -2.36 -13.04 17.31
N GLU A 16 -3.00 -14.21 17.32
CA GLU A 16 -2.76 -15.20 18.36
C GLU A 16 -1.35 -15.80 18.30
N LYS A 17 -0.78 -16.02 17.10
CA LYS A 17 0.61 -16.50 16.95
C LYS A 17 1.63 -15.51 17.54
N ILE A 18 1.36 -14.20 17.52
CA ILE A 18 2.24 -13.19 18.13
C ILE A 18 2.34 -13.37 19.65
N THR A 19 1.30 -13.90 20.29
CA THR A 19 1.30 -14.09 21.75
C THR A 19 2.39 -15.05 22.24
N THR A 20 2.87 -15.93 21.35
CA THR A 20 4.02 -16.83 21.58
C THR A 20 5.32 -16.05 21.79
N PHE A 21 5.49 -14.91 21.12
CA PHE A 21 6.73 -14.11 21.15
C PHE A 21 6.62 -12.88 22.05
N ARG A 22 5.41 -12.34 22.21
CA ARG A 22 5.15 -11.14 22.99
C ARG A 22 3.82 -11.30 23.74
N LYS A 23 3.85 -11.17 25.07
CA LYS A 23 2.61 -11.08 25.85
C LYS A 23 1.84 -9.84 25.41
N LEU A 24 0.62 -10.05 24.91
CA LEU A 24 -0.29 -8.98 24.51
C LEU A 24 -1.41 -8.82 25.55
N THR A 25 -1.70 -7.57 25.93
CA THR A 25 -2.89 -7.26 26.73
C THR A 25 -4.15 -7.41 25.88
N PRO A 26 -5.34 -7.61 26.50
CA PRO A 26 -6.60 -7.61 25.75
C PRO A 26 -6.83 -6.34 24.92
N ALA A 27 -6.39 -5.18 25.43
CA ALA A 27 -6.47 -3.90 24.72
C ALA A 27 -5.56 -3.87 23.49
N GLN A 28 -4.31 -4.34 23.61
CA GLN A 28 -3.38 -4.44 22.47
C GLN A 28 -3.93 -5.39 21.38
N LYS A 29 -4.49 -6.54 21.77
CA LYS A 29 -5.15 -7.45 20.83
C LYS A 29 -6.32 -6.77 20.11
N SER A 30 -7.17 -6.07 20.86
CA SER A 30 -8.30 -5.33 20.29
C SER A 30 -7.84 -4.24 19.32
N LEU A 31 -6.77 -3.52 19.64
CA LEU A 31 -6.16 -2.52 18.77
C LEU A 31 -5.64 -3.15 17.47
N MET A 32 -4.93 -4.27 17.54
CA MET A 32 -4.45 -4.99 16.37
C MET A 32 -5.59 -5.46 15.46
N LEU A 33 -6.66 -6.00 16.03
CA LEU A 33 -7.85 -6.43 15.29
C LEU A 33 -8.70 -5.28 14.75
N SER A 34 -8.45 -4.05 15.22
CA SER A 34 -9.16 -2.85 14.75
C SER A 34 -8.60 -2.30 13.44
N ALA A 35 -7.36 -2.66 13.07
CA ALA A 35 -6.74 -2.22 11.82
C ALA A 35 -7.61 -2.61 10.61
N ARG A 36 -7.72 -1.69 9.65
CA ARG A 36 -8.49 -1.85 8.42
C ARG A 36 -7.62 -1.66 7.19
N LYS A 37 -8.04 -2.30 6.10
CA LYS A 37 -7.53 -2.08 4.74
C LYS A 37 -8.70 -1.64 3.88
N GLU A 38 -8.52 -0.57 3.12
CA GLU A 38 -9.44 -0.17 2.06
C GLU A 38 -8.68 -0.20 0.74
N SER A 39 -9.06 -1.14 -0.14
CA SER A 39 -8.33 -1.40 -1.39
C SER A 39 -8.27 -0.14 -2.26
N GLY A 40 -7.10 0.13 -2.83
CA GLY A 40 -6.85 1.34 -3.62
C GLY A 40 -6.78 2.66 -2.84
N LYS A 41 -6.88 2.64 -1.50
CA LYS A 41 -6.83 3.86 -0.68
C LYS A 41 -5.75 3.81 0.40
N TYR A 42 -5.90 2.92 1.37
CA TYR A 42 -5.01 2.88 2.53
C TYR A 42 -4.98 1.51 3.20
N THR A 43 -3.91 1.27 3.94
CA THR A 43 -3.79 0.12 4.85
C THR A 43 -3.38 0.64 6.22
N GLU A 44 -4.04 0.15 7.26
CA GLU A 44 -3.69 0.43 8.64
C GLU A 44 -2.79 -0.65 9.22
N GLY A 45 -2.05 -0.27 10.25
CA GLY A 45 -1.27 -1.17 11.06
C GLY A 45 -1.12 -0.61 12.47
N VAL A 46 -0.51 -1.40 13.33
CA VAL A 46 -0.24 -1.04 14.72
C VAL A 46 1.25 -1.08 14.96
N VAL A 47 1.77 -0.03 15.60
CA VAL A 47 3.11 -0.04 16.18
C VAL A 47 2.99 -0.31 17.67
N LEU A 48 3.69 -1.35 18.14
CA LEU A 48 3.76 -1.70 19.56
C LEU A 48 5.21 -1.65 20.03
N SER A 49 5.50 -0.85 21.05
CA SER A 49 6.80 -0.77 21.74
C SER A 49 6.61 -0.73 23.25
N LYS A 50 7.66 -0.39 24.01
CA LYS A 50 7.55 -0.15 25.46
C LYS A 50 6.87 1.18 25.80
N SER A 51 7.00 2.18 24.93
CA SER A 51 6.55 3.56 25.16
C SER A 51 5.40 3.98 24.26
N MET A 52 5.02 3.15 23.27
CA MET A 52 4.05 3.53 22.25
C MET A 52 3.18 2.34 21.84
N GLU A 53 1.87 2.57 21.78
CA GLU A 53 0.86 1.67 21.23
C GLU A 53 -0.05 2.50 20.34
N VAL A 54 0.22 2.51 19.03
CA VAL A 54 -0.45 3.42 18.10
C VAL A 54 -0.98 2.68 16.88
N LEU A 55 -2.20 3.03 16.48
CA LEU A 55 -2.71 2.74 15.15
C LEU A 55 -2.13 3.78 14.17
N PHE A 56 -1.56 3.32 13.07
CA PHE A 56 -1.13 4.19 11.98
C PHE A 56 -1.86 3.81 10.69
N ARG A 57 -1.92 4.78 9.78
CA ARG A 57 -2.51 4.59 8.44
C ARG A 57 -1.47 4.92 7.39
N ALA A 58 -1.12 3.93 6.57
CA ALA A 58 -0.29 4.14 5.39
C ALA A 58 -1.20 4.53 4.22
N VAL A 59 -1.02 5.76 3.72
CA VAL A 59 -1.75 6.34 2.59
C VAL A 59 -0.76 6.63 1.45
N PRO A 60 -0.38 5.61 0.66
CA PRO A 60 0.58 5.78 -0.43
C PRO A 60 -0.01 6.62 -1.58
N PRO A 61 0.86 7.30 -2.36
CA PRO A 61 0.48 7.89 -3.65
C PRO A 61 -0.08 6.82 -4.60
N SER A 62 -1.02 7.21 -5.47
CA SER A 62 -1.73 6.27 -6.35
C SER A 62 -0.82 5.54 -7.33
N LEU A 63 0.26 6.17 -7.80
CA LEU A 63 1.23 5.48 -8.65
C LEU A 63 1.95 4.34 -7.91
N LEU A 64 2.31 4.55 -6.64
CA LEU A 64 2.93 3.49 -5.84
C LEU A 64 1.96 2.32 -5.64
N LEU A 65 0.67 2.60 -5.44
CA LEU A 65 -0.37 1.56 -5.39
C LEU A 65 -0.45 0.79 -6.70
N ALA A 66 -0.59 1.50 -7.83
CA ALA A 66 -0.72 0.88 -9.15
C ALA A 66 0.47 -0.02 -9.53
N LEU A 67 1.68 0.35 -9.11
CA LEU A 67 2.89 -0.45 -9.29
C LEU A 67 2.95 -1.66 -8.34
N ALA A 68 2.43 -1.53 -7.13
CA ALA A 68 2.40 -2.60 -6.12
C ALA A 68 1.23 -3.59 -6.27
N MET A 69 0.33 -3.34 -7.23
CA MET A 69 -0.80 -4.23 -7.54
C MET A 69 -0.30 -5.53 -8.19
N THR A 70 -0.21 -6.61 -7.39
CA THR A 70 0.37 -7.90 -7.79
C THR A 70 -0.63 -9.05 -7.92
N GLU A 71 -1.90 -8.83 -7.56
CA GLU A 71 -2.91 -9.88 -7.62
C GLU A 71 -3.26 -10.24 -9.08
N PRO A 72 -3.71 -11.49 -9.36
CA PRO A 72 -3.98 -11.93 -10.73
C PRO A 72 -4.97 -11.04 -11.51
N GLU A 73 -6.06 -10.61 -10.86
CA GLU A 73 -7.07 -9.72 -11.44
C GLU A 73 -6.50 -8.32 -11.73
N GLU A 74 -5.63 -7.82 -10.86
CA GLU A 74 -4.99 -6.53 -11.01
C GLU A 74 -3.98 -6.54 -12.17
N LYS A 75 -3.21 -7.62 -12.29
CA LYS A 75 -2.32 -7.86 -13.44
C LYS A 75 -3.09 -7.95 -14.74
N LYS A 76 -4.24 -8.64 -14.73
CA LYS A 76 -5.12 -8.71 -15.90
C LYS A 76 -5.65 -7.32 -16.28
N GLN A 77 -6.13 -6.53 -15.32
CA GLN A 77 -6.58 -5.16 -15.57
C GLN A 77 -5.47 -4.32 -16.21
N ARG A 78 -4.23 -4.40 -15.70
CA ARG A 78 -3.08 -3.69 -16.28
C ARG A 78 -2.83 -4.13 -17.72
N TYR A 79 -2.84 -5.44 -17.98
CA TYR A 79 -2.66 -5.98 -19.32
C TYR A 79 -3.75 -5.50 -20.29
N ASP A 80 -5.02 -5.53 -19.88
CA ASP A 80 -6.15 -5.05 -20.69
C ASP A 80 -5.99 -3.54 -21.03
N LEU A 81 -5.49 -2.74 -20.10
CA LEU A 81 -5.18 -1.32 -20.33
C LEU A 81 -4.02 -1.11 -21.30
N MET A 82 -2.96 -1.92 -21.21
CA MET A 82 -1.86 -1.89 -22.18
C MET A 82 -2.38 -2.13 -23.61
N GLN A 83 -3.24 -3.14 -23.79
CA GLN A 83 -3.80 -3.47 -25.11
C GLN A 83 -4.74 -2.38 -25.65
N SER A 84 -5.62 -1.84 -24.79
CA SER A 84 -6.63 -0.86 -25.19
C SER A 84 -6.06 0.53 -25.48
N LEU A 85 -5.02 0.95 -24.75
CA LEU A 85 -4.39 2.26 -24.91
C LEU A 85 -3.14 2.22 -25.81
N GLY A 86 -2.61 1.04 -26.12
CA GLY A 86 -1.38 0.89 -26.89
C GLY A 86 -0.14 1.40 -26.15
N VAL A 87 -0.13 1.26 -24.81
CA VAL A 87 0.94 1.73 -23.93
C VAL A 87 1.73 0.56 -23.32
N ASP A 88 2.93 0.85 -22.82
CA ASP A 88 3.73 -0.11 -22.06
C ASP A 88 3.18 -0.32 -20.63
N GLU A 89 3.84 -1.19 -19.87
CA GLU A 89 3.40 -1.54 -18.51
C GLU A 89 3.38 -0.31 -17.58
N LEU A 90 4.37 0.58 -17.72
CA LEU A 90 4.45 1.81 -16.93
C LEU A 90 3.31 2.76 -17.28
N GLY A 91 3.04 2.97 -18.57
CA GLY A 91 1.93 3.80 -19.04
C GLY A 91 0.58 3.27 -18.56
N ALA A 92 0.38 1.95 -18.57
CA ALA A 92 -0.83 1.33 -18.01
C ALA A 92 -0.92 1.52 -16.49
N ALA A 93 0.18 1.39 -15.75
CA ALA A 93 0.21 1.68 -14.31
C ALA A 93 -0.09 3.16 -14.01
N MET A 94 0.39 4.09 -14.84
CA MET A 94 0.06 5.52 -14.72
C MET A 94 -1.43 5.78 -15.00
N ALA A 95 -2.03 5.11 -15.98
CA ALA A 95 -3.48 5.21 -16.23
C ALA A 95 -4.30 4.72 -15.02
N ILE A 96 -3.95 3.56 -14.45
CA ILE A 96 -4.56 3.06 -13.21
C ILE A 96 -4.38 4.06 -12.07
N ALA A 97 -3.18 4.64 -11.93
CA ALA A 97 -2.89 5.63 -10.90
C ALA A 97 -3.77 6.88 -11.04
N HIS A 98 -3.98 7.36 -12.26
CA HIS A 98 -4.87 8.49 -12.53
C HIS A 98 -6.33 8.17 -12.19
N ASP A 99 -6.79 6.95 -12.48
CA ASP A 99 -8.13 6.52 -12.08
C ASP A 99 -8.28 6.45 -10.56
N LEU A 100 -7.27 5.93 -9.86
CA LEU A 100 -7.22 5.91 -8.40
C LEU A 100 -7.23 7.32 -7.81
N ASP A 101 -6.48 8.27 -8.38
CA ASP A 101 -6.48 9.67 -7.95
C ASP A 101 -7.88 10.28 -8.09
N ARG A 102 -8.55 10.08 -9.23
CA ARG A 102 -9.94 10.57 -9.43
C ARG A 102 -10.90 9.97 -8.40
N LEU A 103 -10.81 8.67 -8.14
CA LEU A 103 -11.64 7.99 -7.12
C LEU A 103 -11.37 8.50 -5.69
N ARG A 104 -10.17 9.04 -5.45
CA ARG A 104 -9.75 9.60 -4.17
C ARG A 104 -9.98 11.12 -4.09
N GLY A 105 -10.52 11.74 -5.14
CA GLY A 105 -10.71 13.20 -5.21
C GLY A 105 -9.40 13.99 -5.35
N ILE A 106 -8.37 13.36 -5.90
CA ILE A 106 -7.04 13.95 -6.16
C ILE A 106 -6.94 14.26 -7.65
N GLU A 107 -6.41 15.43 -8.00
CA GLU A 107 -6.13 15.77 -9.39
C GLU A 107 -4.94 14.96 -9.93
N PRO A 108 -5.11 14.18 -11.01
CA PRO A 108 -4.03 13.35 -11.53
C PRO A 108 -2.84 14.19 -12.00
N THR A 109 -1.65 13.90 -11.48
CA THR A 109 -0.42 14.58 -11.90
C THR A 109 0.16 13.90 -13.14
N THR A 110 0.59 14.71 -14.11
CA THR A 110 1.36 14.22 -15.27
C THR A 110 2.83 14.16 -14.90
N ILE A 111 3.44 12.97 -15.00
CA ILE A 111 4.88 12.80 -14.81
C ILE A 111 5.55 12.87 -16.17
N THR A 112 6.45 13.84 -16.35
CA THR A 112 7.28 13.95 -17.54
C THR A 112 8.60 13.23 -17.29
N PHE A 113 8.85 12.16 -18.04
CA PHE A 113 10.15 11.51 -18.04
C PHE A 113 11.09 12.20 -19.03
N PRO A 114 12.40 12.26 -18.75
CA PRO A 114 13.37 12.75 -19.73
C PRO A 114 13.36 11.84 -20.96
N ALA A 115 13.61 12.41 -22.13
CA ALA A 115 13.68 11.68 -23.39
C ALA A 115 14.89 10.74 -23.43
N SER A 116 15.93 11.04 -22.64
CA SER A 116 17.11 10.20 -22.47
C SER A 116 17.56 10.14 -21.01
N PRO A 117 18.03 8.98 -20.51
CA PRO A 117 18.66 8.88 -19.19
C PRO A 117 19.88 9.82 -19.01
N LEU A 118 20.50 10.25 -20.12
CA LEU A 118 21.66 11.15 -20.12
C LEU A 118 21.30 12.64 -20.10
N GLU A 119 20.03 12.97 -20.29
CA GLU A 119 19.56 14.35 -20.45
C GLU A 119 19.66 15.18 -19.16
N ASN A 120 19.66 14.51 -18.00
CA ASN A 120 19.82 15.12 -16.68
C ASN A 120 21.27 15.06 -16.14
N LEU A 121 22.23 14.57 -16.94
CA LEU A 121 23.65 14.42 -16.56
C LEU A 121 24.56 15.48 -17.19
N ALA A 122 24.00 16.40 -17.97
CA ALA A 122 24.68 17.57 -18.55
C ALA A 122 24.38 18.84 -17.74
#